data_AF-A0A2N6JXS1-F1
#
_entry.id   AF-A0A2N6JXS1-F1
#
_cell.length_a   1.000
_cell.length_b   1.000
_cell.length_c   1.000
_cell.angle_alpha   90.00
_cell.angle_beta   90.00
_cell.angle_gamma   90.00
#
_symmetry.space_group_name_H-M   'P 1'
#
loop_
_entity.id
_entity.type
_entity.pdbx_description
1 polymer ?
#
loop_
_entity_poly.entity_id
_entity_poly.type
_entity_poly.pdbx_seq_one_letter_code
_entity_poly.pdbx_strand_id
1 'polypeptide(L)'
;MTTNLLKHSADNLSKLNYSVLIEEKEGGFQVTVWGLPEFQVFAKTREDALKNLHELVNSRLQNVEIVTQEIEAPKSEHPWMKFAGKYKDDPQFDDMLADIEAYRR
;
A
#
# COMPACT_ATOMS: atom_id res chain seq x y z
N MET A 1 9.40 -36.68 -16.89
CA MET A 1 10.24 -35.49 -16.66
C MET A 1 9.32 -34.30 -16.37
N THR A 2 8.78 -34.16 -15.16
CA THR A 2 7.92 -33.01 -14.77
C THR A 2 7.68 -32.96 -13.25
N THR A 3 8.70 -33.23 -12.43
CA THR A 3 8.56 -33.20 -10.96
C THR A 3 9.37 -32.11 -10.26
N ASN A 4 10.17 -31.32 -11.01
CA ASN A 4 11.00 -30.28 -10.41
C ASN A 4 10.38 -28.88 -10.39
N LEU A 5 9.33 -28.60 -11.19
CA LEU A 5 8.72 -27.26 -11.24
C LEU A 5 7.78 -26.99 -10.05
N LEU A 6 7.16 -28.02 -9.46
CA LEU A 6 6.19 -27.86 -8.37
C LEU A 6 6.85 -27.71 -6.98
N LYS A 7 8.11 -28.15 -6.82
CA LYS A 7 8.82 -28.00 -5.53
C LYS A 7 9.19 -26.55 -5.20
N HIS A 8 9.53 -25.74 -6.21
CA HIS A 8 9.93 -24.34 -6.00
C HIS A 8 8.78 -23.40 -5.65
N SER A 9 7.53 -23.80 -5.92
CA SER A 9 6.35 -22.98 -5.63
C SER A 9 5.82 -23.20 -4.21
N ALA A 10 5.96 -24.42 -3.67
CA ALA A 10 5.57 -24.73 -2.29
C ALA A 10 6.55 -24.15 -1.24
N ASP A 11 7.86 -24.12 -1.51
CA ASP A 11 8.85 -23.52 -0.58
C ASP A 11 8.68 -21.99 -0.45
N ASN A 12 8.19 -21.31 -1.49
CA ASN A 12 7.97 -19.86 -1.48
C ASN A 12 6.74 -19.40 -0.68
N LEU A 13 5.84 -20.31 -0.29
CA LEU A 13 4.71 -19.99 0.59
C LEU A 13 5.12 -19.76 2.05
N SER A 14 6.37 -20.10 2.42
CA SER A 14 6.89 -19.94 3.79
C SER A 14 7.60 -18.59 4.04
N LYS A 15 7.80 -17.76 3.00
CA LYS A 15 8.57 -16.51 3.10
C LYS A 15 7.67 -15.29 2.91
N LEU A 16 7.61 -14.47 3.95
CA LEU A 16 6.97 -13.15 3.90
C LEU A 16 8.03 -12.09 3.60
N ASN A 17 7.76 -11.22 2.62
CA ASN A 17 8.62 -10.10 2.30
C ASN A 17 7.98 -8.82 2.83
N TYR A 18 8.70 -8.10 3.69
CA TYR A 18 8.28 -6.81 4.21
C TYR A 18 9.15 -5.69 3.61
N SER A 19 8.50 -4.63 3.14
CA SER A 19 9.20 -3.38 2.82
C SER A 19 9.65 -2.72 4.12
N VAL A 20 10.91 -2.29 4.19
CA VAL A 20 11.49 -1.65 5.38
C VAL A 20 12.03 -0.27 5.02
N LEU A 21 11.79 0.70 5.90
CA LEU A 21 12.41 2.02 5.86
C LEU A 21 13.72 1.95 6.64
N ILE A 22 14.77 2.55 6.11
CA ILE A 22 16.07 2.70 6.78
C ILE A 22 16.37 4.19 6.86
N GLU A 23 16.56 4.68 8.08
CA GLU A 23 16.89 6.07 8.35
C GLU A 23 18.25 6.12 9.07
N GLU A 24 19.21 6.85 8.51
CA GLU A 24 20.45 7.17 9.23
C GLU A 24 20.17 8.29 10.24
N LYS A 25 20.58 8.09 11.49
CA LYS A 25 20.41 9.03 12.59
C LYS A 25 21.73 9.21 13.33
N GLU A 26 21.79 10.19 14.22
CA GLU A 26 22.97 10.44 15.03
C GLU A 26 23.33 9.18 15.85
N GLY A 27 24.47 8.56 15.52
CA GLY A 27 24.97 7.37 16.20
C GLY A 27 24.51 6.02 15.65
N GLY A 28 23.79 5.97 14.51
CA GLY A 28 23.43 4.69 13.89
C GLY A 28 22.27 4.73 12.90
N PHE A 29 21.58 3.61 12.77
CA PHE A 29 20.52 3.37 11.81
C PHE A 29 19.25 2.93 12.52
N GLN A 30 18.15 3.61 12.21
CA GLN A 30 16.80 3.18 12.56
C GLN A 30 16.19 2.43 11.39
N VAL A 31 15.66 1.22 11.63
CA VAL A 31 14.96 0.44 10.61
C VAL A 31 13.55 0.14 11.09
N THR A 32 12.57 0.37 10.23
CA THR A 32 11.14 0.23 10.53
C THR A 32 10.42 -0.54 9.43
N VAL A 33 9.50 -1.45 9.75
CA VAL A 33 8.63 -2.08 8.74
C VAL A 33 7.60 -1.07 8.22
N TRP A 34 7.47 -0.96 6.90
CA TRP A 34 6.51 -0.06 6.28
C TRP A 34 5.07 -0.45 6.64
N GLY A 35 4.32 0.52 7.16
CA GLY A 35 2.94 0.32 7.60
C GLY A 35 2.77 -0.31 8.99
N LEU A 36 3.87 -0.72 9.65
CA LEU A 36 3.84 -1.36 10.97
C LEU A 36 4.90 -0.72 11.90
N PRO A 37 4.62 0.48 12.46
CA PRO A 37 5.60 1.27 13.20
C PRO A 37 6.10 0.61 14.49
N GLU A 38 5.35 -0.36 15.02
CA GLU A 38 5.75 -1.24 16.13
C GLU A 38 7.01 -2.09 15.86
N PHE A 39 7.32 -2.38 14.60
CA PHE A 39 8.45 -3.18 14.19
C PHE A 39 9.57 -2.22 13.81
N GLN A 40 10.19 -1.68 14.84
CA GLN A 40 11.27 -0.72 14.73
C GLN A 40 12.41 -1.12 15.64
N VAL A 41 13.64 -0.96 15.13
CA VAL A 41 14.86 -1.17 15.88
C VAL A 41 15.88 -0.09 15.52
N PHE A 42 16.77 0.19 16.46
CA PHE A 42 17.92 1.06 16.25
C PHE A 42 19.21 0.27 16.53
N ALA A 43 20.21 0.40 15.67
CA ALA A 43 21.53 -0.17 15.91
C ALA A 43 22.63 0.73 15.34
N LYS A 44 23.88 0.52 15.78
CA LYS A 44 25.02 1.33 15.33
C LYS A 44 25.35 1.12 13.85
N THR A 45 25.12 -0.08 13.32
CA THR A 45 25.37 -0.42 11.93
C THR A 45 24.07 -0.76 11.22
N ARG A 46 24.06 -0.60 9.90
CA ARG A 46 22.92 -0.93 9.05
C ARG A 46 22.61 -2.43 9.11
N GLU A 47 23.65 -3.25 9.13
CA GLU A 47 23.58 -4.70 9.16
C GLU A 47 23.00 -5.20 10.48
N ASP A 48 23.46 -4.65 11.62
CA ASP A 48 22.92 -4.99 12.93
C ASP A 48 21.45 -4.58 13.04
N ALA A 49 21.08 -3.41 12.51
CA ALA A 49 19.70 -2.95 12.56
C ALA A 49 18.78 -3.87 11.74
N LEU A 50 19.19 -4.29 10.55
CA LEU A 50 18.42 -5.24 9.73
C LEU A 50 18.34 -6.63 10.39
N LYS A 51 19.43 -7.11 10.97
CA LYS A 51 19.44 -8.39 11.70
C LYS A 51 18.50 -8.35 12.90
N ASN A 52 18.58 -7.30 13.71
CA ASN A 52 17.72 -7.13 14.89
C ASN A 52 16.25 -7.02 14.49
N LEU A 53 15.94 -6.35 13.37
CA LEU A 53 14.58 -6.25 12.86
C LEU A 53 14.06 -7.63 12.45
N HIS A 54 14.88 -8.43 11.76
CA HIS A 54 14.53 -9.79 11.37
C HIS A 54 14.25 -10.68 12.59
N GLU A 55 15.04 -10.58 13.65
CA GLU A 55 14.81 -11.30 14.91
C GLU A 55 13.52 -10.86 15.60
N LEU A 56 13.27 -9.54 15.66
CA LEU A 56 12.06 -8.96 16.22
C LEU A 56 10.79 -9.46 15.51
N VAL A 57 10.79 -9.39 14.17
CA VAL A 57 9.65 -9.83 13.35
C VAL A 57 9.42 -11.32 13.53
N ASN A 58 10.46 -12.15 13.41
CA ASN A 58 10.32 -13.60 13.57
C ASN A 58 9.82 -14.00 14.96
N SER A 59 10.32 -13.37 16.03
CA SER A 59 9.89 -13.65 17.39
C SER A 59 8.41 -13.35 17.60
N ARG A 60 7.91 -12.26 17.00
CA ARG A 60 6.48 -11.94 17.07
C ARG A 60 5.65 -12.92 16.24
N LEU A 61 6.08 -13.24 15.02
CA LEU A 61 5.38 -14.17 14.11
C LEU A 61 5.24 -15.59 14.66
N GLN A 62 6.14 -16.03 15.55
CA GLN A 62 6.01 -17.34 16.22
C GLN A 62 4.79 -17.45 17.14
N ASN A 63 4.26 -16.33 17.62
CA ASN A 63 3.23 -16.29 18.66
C ASN A 63 1.92 -15.66 18.18
N VAL A 64 1.79 -15.40 16.88
CA VAL A 64 0.62 -14.73 16.30
C VAL A 64 0.15 -15.43 15.04
N GLU A 65 -1.15 -15.30 14.76
CA GLU A 65 -1.75 -15.68 13.49
C GLU A 65 -1.99 -14.40 12.68
N ILE A 66 -1.65 -14.43 11.39
CA ILE A 66 -1.98 -13.34 10.45
C ILE A 66 -3.30 -13.71 9.76
N VAL A 67 -4.33 -12.90 10.01
CA VAL A 67 -5.63 -13.02 9.37
C VAL A 67 -5.92 -11.79 8.51
N THR A 68 -6.37 -12.02 7.28
CA THR A 68 -6.88 -10.95 6.41
C THR A 68 -8.33 -10.70 6.76
N GLN A 69 -8.65 -9.48 7.19
CA GLN A 69 -10.01 -9.07 7.50
C GLN A 69 -10.48 -8.00 6.52
N GLU A 70 -11.64 -8.19 5.92
CA GLU A 70 -12.33 -7.16 5.15
C GLU A 70 -12.92 -6.13 6.12
N ILE A 71 -12.58 -4.86 5.92
CA ILE A 71 -13.07 -3.74 6.72
C ILE A 71 -13.79 -2.78 5.77
N GLU A 72 -15.06 -2.50 6.04
CA GLU A 72 -15.79 -1.50 5.28
C GLU A 72 -15.15 -0.13 5.47
N ALA A 73 -14.69 0.47 4.37
CA ALA A 73 -14.25 1.86 4.41
C ALA A 73 -15.45 2.76 4.78
N PRO A 74 -15.24 3.84 5.55
CA PRO A 74 -16.26 4.86 5.72
C PRO A 74 -16.79 5.27 4.35
N LYS A 75 -18.11 5.27 4.17
CA LYS A 75 -18.73 5.71 2.91
C LYS A 75 -18.42 7.19 2.71
N SER A 76 -17.34 7.50 2.01
CA SER A 76 -17.08 8.84 1.53
C SER A 76 -17.92 9.07 0.30
N GLU A 77 -18.69 10.16 0.28
CA GLU A 77 -19.33 10.60 -0.95
C GLU A 77 -18.26 10.83 -2.04
N HIS A 78 -18.45 10.26 -3.23
CA HIS A 78 -17.46 10.38 -4.29
C HIS A 78 -17.26 11.88 -4.62
N PRO A 79 -16.03 12.41 -4.73
CA PRO A 79 -15.78 13.85 -4.85
C PRO A 79 -16.50 14.54 -6.02
N TRP A 80 -16.91 13.79 -7.02
CA TRP A 80 -17.66 14.29 -8.18
C TRP A 80 -19.19 14.23 -8.05
N MET A 81 -19.72 13.63 -6.99
CA MET A 81 -21.17 13.61 -6.75
C MET A 81 -21.76 15.00 -6.66
N LYS A 82 -21.04 15.97 -6.07
CA LYS A 82 -21.43 17.38 -6.03
C LYS A 82 -21.62 18.04 -7.41
N PHE A 83 -21.15 17.40 -8.48
CA PHE A 83 -21.28 17.89 -9.84
C PHE A 83 -22.28 17.08 -10.69
N ALA A 84 -22.80 15.97 -10.17
CA ALA A 84 -23.77 15.14 -10.87
C ALA A 84 -25.03 15.98 -11.19
N GLY A 85 -25.33 16.16 -12.46
CA GLY A 85 -26.48 16.95 -12.91
C GLY A 85 -26.34 18.46 -12.77
N LYS A 86 -25.14 18.99 -12.48
CA LYS A 86 -24.91 20.44 -12.24
C LYS A 86 -25.51 21.36 -13.32
N TYR A 87 -25.52 20.92 -14.58
CA TYR A 87 -25.99 21.71 -15.73
C TYR A 87 -27.31 21.20 -16.33
N LYS A 88 -28.03 20.30 -15.63
CA LYS A 88 -29.25 19.68 -16.19
C LYS A 88 -30.32 20.70 -16.56
N ASP A 89 -30.50 21.71 -15.72
CA ASP A 89 -31.52 22.76 -15.87
C ASP A 89 -30.87 24.11 -16.26
N ASP A 90 -29.64 24.10 -16.77
CA ASP A 90 -28.95 25.31 -17.21
C ASP A 90 -29.53 25.77 -18.56
N PRO A 91 -30.15 26.96 -18.63
CA PRO A 91 -30.79 27.44 -19.86
C PRO A 91 -29.80 27.73 -20.99
N GLN A 92 -28.50 27.83 -20.70
CA GLN A 92 -27.45 28.08 -21.69
C GLN A 92 -26.81 26.78 -22.20
N PHE A 93 -27.24 25.61 -21.72
CA PHE A 93 -26.61 24.34 -22.06
C PHE A 93 -26.70 24.02 -23.56
N ASP A 94 -27.86 24.25 -24.17
CA ASP A 94 -28.08 23.99 -25.59
C ASP A 94 -27.24 24.92 -26.49
N ASP A 95 -27.14 26.20 -26.13
CA ASP A 95 -26.32 27.18 -26.83
C ASP A 95 -24.83 26.78 -26.77
N MET A 96 -24.34 26.36 -25.60
CA MET A 96 -22.98 25.85 -25.42
C MET A 96 -22.72 24.62 -26.31
N LEU A 97 -23.69 23.70 -26.45
CA LEU A 97 -23.53 22.53 -27.33
C LEU A 97 -23.42 22.95 -28.81
N ALA A 98 -24.23 23.92 -29.24
CA ALA A 98 -24.16 24.45 -30.60
C ALA A 98 -22.80 25.09 -30.91
N ASP A 99 -22.25 25.88 -29.98
CA ASP A 99 -20.91 26.47 -30.11
C ASP A 99 -19.81 25.42 -30.22
N ILE A 100 -19.88 24.37 -29.40
CA ILE A 100 -18.93 23.25 -29.44
C ILE A 100 -19.01 22.51 -30.79
N GLU A 101 -20.20 22.30 -31.33
CA GLU A 101 -20.37 21.66 -32.64
C GLU A 101 -19.76 22.51 -33.75
N ALA A 102 -20.02 23.82 -33.75
CA ALA A 102 -19.44 24.74 -34.72
C ALA A 102 -17.91 24.76 -34.67
N TYR A 103 -17.32 24.72 -33.47
CA TYR A 103 -15.86 24.66 -33.30
C TYR A 103 -15.22 23.38 -33.82
N ARG A 104 -15.96 22.26 -33.84
CA ARG A 104 -15.44 20.95 -34.27
C ARG A 104 -15.52 20.71 -35.79
N ARG A 105 -16.12 21.63 -36.56
CA ARG A 105 -16.20 21.56 -38.02
C ARG A 105 -14.95 22.15 -38.69
#